data_AF-A0A9D0Q545-F1
#
_entry.id   AF-A0A9D0Q545-F1
#
_cell.length_a   1.000
_cell.length_b   1.000
_cell.length_c   1.000
_cell.angle_alpha   90.00
_cell.angle_beta   90.00
_cell.angle_gamma   90.00
#
_symmetry.space_group_name_H-M   'P 1'
#
loop_
_entity.id
_entity.type
_entity.pdbx_description
1 polymer ?
#
loop_
_entity_poly.entity_id
_entity_poly.type
_entity_poly.pdbx_seq_one_letter_code
_entity_poly.pdbx_strand_id
1 'polypeptide(L)'
;MNINVANNVVKPAVNTPVSAKGRQNPEQSNQNLANQIKSRLSGPQTLSTEVKSLINQLVPTQQGSSQRASGQLGSDSRSSATLRTASAASLVASGIIMGTEKNDVLVGTSGNDTIQGKGGDDLIVGKEGNDKIDGGKGNDLILAGEGHDSVKGGDGNDKIFGQGGNDRIEAGNGNDWVDGGNGNDKIWGGAGNDDLKGGAGNDWIGGGAGNDVINGGTGNDDLQGGAGDDRIEGGEGNDRIKGGSGSDKIWGGAGND
;
A
#
# COMPACT_ATOMS: atom_id res chain seq x y z
N MET A 1 52.75 62.14 19.58
CA MET A 1 52.67 60.72 19.98
C MET A 1 51.20 60.39 20.21
N ASN A 2 50.68 59.46 19.42
CA ASN A 2 49.29 59.00 19.47
C ASN A 2 49.10 58.06 20.66
N ILE A 3 48.05 58.27 21.46
CA ILE A 3 47.55 57.27 22.40
C ILE A 3 46.11 56.96 21.98
N ASN A 4 45.94 55.74 21.49
CA ASN A 4 44.72 55.20 20.90
C ASN A 4 43.86 54.63 22.04
N VAL A 5 42.64 55.14 22.22
CA VAL A 5 41.69 54.64 23.22
C VAL A 5 40.92 53.47 22.60
N ALA A 6 41.27 52.24 22.97
CA ALA A 6 40.57 51.05 22.54
C ALA A 6 39.28 50.86 23.37
N ASN A 7 38.13 51.09 22.72
CA ASN A 7 36.82 50.68 23.22
C ASN A 7 36.74 49.15 23.26
N ASN A 8 36.65 48.59 24.46
CA ASN A 8 36.45 47.17 24.70
C ASN A 8 34.96 46.81 24.51
N VAL A 9 34.55 46.56 23.28
CA VAL A 9 33.23 45.97 22.98
C VAL A 9 33.37 44.45 23.09
N VAL A 10 32.73 43.87 24.10
CA VAL A 10 32.56 42.43 24.26
C VAL A 10 31.85 41.88 23.01
N LYS A 11 32.56 41.09 22.20
CA LYS A 11 31.95 40.33 21.11
C LYS A 11 31.05 39.23 21.70
N PRO A 12 29.78 39.10 21.28
CA PRO A 12 28.98 37.94 21.65
C PRO A 12 29.65 36.68 21.09
N ALA A 13 29.67 35.61 21.90
CA ALA A 13 30.23 34.33 21.53
C ALA A 13 29.60 33.85 20.21
N VAL A 14 30.44 33.64 19.19
CA VAL A 14 30.06 32.91 17.99
C VAL A 14 29.85 31.47 18.43
N ASN A 15 28.59 31.12 18.69
CA ASN A 15 28.18 29.74 18.85
C ASN A 15 28.36 29.08 17.48
N THR A 16 29.50 28.42 17.26
CA THR A 16 29.69 27.55 16.10
C THR A 16 28.58 26.50 16.14
N PRO A 17 27.80 26.30 15.05
CA PRO A 17 26.79 25.26 15.02
C PRO A 17 27.47 23.92 15.32
N VAL A 18 27.08 23.29 16.42
CA VAL A 18 27.39 21.89 16.69
C VAL A 18 26.84 21.10 15.51
N SER A 19 27.71 20.39 14.79
CA SER A 19 27.31 19.53 13.67
C SER A 19 26.25 18.55 14.16
N ALA A 20 25.02 18.70 13.65
CA ALA A 20 23.95 17.76 13.90
C ALA A 20 24.37 16.39 13.36
N LYS A 21 24.69 15.44 14.25
CA LYS A 21 24.72 14.03 13.88
C LYS A 21 23.32 13.63 13.39
N GLY A 22 23.17 13.56 12.07
CA GLY A 22 22.34 12.59 11.34
C GLY A 22 20.91 12.33 11.80
N ARG A 23 20.06 13.35 12.01
CA ARG A 23 18.61 13.11 11.95
C ARG A 23 18.21 12.99 10.49
N GLN A 24 18.04 11.75 9.99
CA GLN A 24 17.43 11.55 8.67
C GLN A 24 16.00 12.12 8.72
N ASN A 25 15.61 12.89 7.69
CA ASN A 25 14.21 13.28 7.50
C ASN A 25 13.36 11.98 7.44
N PRO A 26 12.22 11.89 8.16
CA PRO A 26 11.29 10.77 8.09
C PRO A 26 11.04 10.18 6.69
N GLU A 27 10.93 11.02 5.66
CA GLU A 27 10.76 10.57 4.27
C GLU A 27 11.96 9.74 3.78
N GLN A 28 13.19 10.21 4.05
CA GLN A 28 14.41 9.48 3.70
C GLN A 28 14.55 8.18 4.50
N SER A 29 14.06 8.18 5.74
CA SER A 29 14.02 6.97 6.58
C SER A 29 13.04 5.94 6.03
N ASN A 30 11.82 6.36 5.65
CA ASN A 30 10.82 5.50 5.03
C ASN A 30 11.31 4.93 3.71
N GLN A 31 11.98 5.72 2.87
CA GLN A 31 12.54 5.22 1.60
C GLN A 31 13.61 4.13 1.82
N ASN A 32 14.48 4.32 2.82
CA ASN A 32 15.51 3.32 3.16
C ASN A 32 14.89 2.02 3.67
N LEU A 33 13.81 2.09 4.44
CA LEU A 33 13.04 0.93 4.90
C LEU A 33 12.31 0.25 3.74
N ALA A 34 11.70 1.02 2.84
CA ALA A 34 10.99 0.50 1.67
C ALA A 34 11.91 -0.32 0.77
N ASN A 35 13.14 0.16 0.50
CA ASN A 35 14.13 -0.59 -0.27
C ASN A 35 14.51 -1.91 0.43
N GLN A 36 14.58 -1.92 1.76
CA GLN A 36 14.84 -3.11 2.56
C GLN A 36 13.66 -4.10 2.56
N ILE A 37 12.43 -3.61 2.51
CA ILE A 37 11.21 -4.41 2.40
C ILE A 37 11.14 -5.04 1.01
N LYS A 38 11.23 -4.24 -0.06
CA LYS A 38 11.15 -4.70 -1.46
C LYS A 38 12.24 -5.73 -1.79
N SER A 39 13.48 -5.54 -1.30
CA SER A 39 14.56 -6.52 -1.52
C SER A 39 14.30 -7.87 -0.83
N ARG A 40 13.61 -7.89 0.31
CA ARG A 40 13.29 -9.12 1.05
C ARG A 40 12.03 -9.82 0.56
N LEU A 41 11.12 -9.09 -0.08
CA LEU A 41 9.89 -9.62 -0.70
C LEU A 41 10.10 -10.14 -2.14
N SER A 42 11.36 -10.19 -2.60
CA SER A 42 11.76 -10.90 -3.82
C SER A 42 11.80 -12.44 -3.66
N GLY A 43 11.65 -12.94 -2.43
CA GLY A 43 11.53 -14.36 -2.06
C GLY A 43 10.09 -14.79 -1.69
N PRO A 44 9.90 -15.98 -1.07
CA PRO A 44 8.58 -16.63 -0.95
C PRO A 44 7.53 -15.67 -0.40
N GLN A 45 6.35 -15.73 -1.03
CA GLN A 45 5.24 -14.79 -1.05
C GLN A 45 4.55 -14.54 0.32
N THR A 46 5.30 -14.44 1.41
CA THR A 46 4.77 -14.26 2.77
C THR A 46 5.56 -13.17 3.49
N LEU A 47 4.86 -12.37 4.30
CA LEU A 47 5.48 -11.34 5.13
C LEU A 47 6.28 -12.02 6.27
N SER A 48 7.59 -12.18 6.07
CA SER A 48 8.48 -12.70 7.12
C SER A 48 8.48 -11.80 8.36
N THR A 49 8.85 -12.35 9.52
CA THR A 49 8.99 -11.58 10.77
C THR A 49 9.92 -10.37 10.60
N GLU A 50 10.99 -10.51 9.81
CA GLU A 50 11.90 -9.40 9.49
C GLU A 50 11.21 -8.32 8.67
N VAL A 51 10.44 -8.69 7.64
CA VAL A 51 9.70 -7.75 6.80
C VAL A 51 8.64 -7.01 7.62
N LYS A 52 7.89 -7.72 8.46
CA LYS A 52 6.92 -7.11 9.40
C LYS A 52 7.61 -6.12 10.35
N SER A 53 8.80 -6.47 10.86
CA SER A 53 9.58 -5.57 11.71
C SER A 53 10.04 -4.30 11.00
N LEU A 54 10.34 -4.37 9.70
CA LEU A 54 10.68 -3.20 8.88
C LEU A 54 9.45 -2.33 8.61
N ILE A 55 8.30 -2.94 8.30
CA ILE A 55 7.03 -2.23 8.08
C ILE A 55 6.62 -1.45 9.33
N ASN A 56 6.75 -2.05 10.51
CA ASN A 56 6.42 -1.40 11.79
C ASN A 56 7.32 -0.19 12.13
N GLN A 57 8.42 0.01 11.39
CA GLN A 57 9.28 1.19 11.54
C GLN A 57 8.85 2.36 10.63
N LEU A 58 7.91 2.13 9.70
CA LEU A 58 7.38 3.15 8.82
C LEU A 58 6.47 4.11 9.59
N VAL A 59 6.69 5.42 9.37
CA VAL A 59 5.86 6.47 9.97
C VAL A 59 4.85 7.03 8.97
N PRO A 60 3.65 7.48 9.42
CA PRO A 60 2.62 8.01 8.53
C PRO A 60 3.14 9.12 7.61
N THR A 61 2.73 9.08 6.35
CA THR A 61 3.16 10.05 5.34
C THR A 61 2.62 11.43 5.70
N GLN A 62 3.52 12.34 6.04
CA GLN A 62 3.19 13.74 6.24
C GLN A 62 3.02 14.38 4.85
N GLN A 63 1.82 14.79 4.44
CA GLN A 63 1.67 15.55 3.20
C GLN A 63 2.49 16.84 3.32
N GLY A 64 3.68 16.93 2.72
CA GLY A 64 4.58 18.07 2.97
C GLY A 64 5.56 18.43 1.85
N SER A 65 5.75 17.59 0.84
CA SER A 65 6.86 17.80 -0.12
C SER A 65 6.48 17.71 -1.60
N SER A 66 5.32 17.16 -1.99
CA SER A 66 5.12 16.79 -3.40
C SER A 66 4.09 17.58 -4.24
N GLN A 67 3.36 18.55 -3.68
CA GLN A 67 2.44 19.37 -4.50
C GLN A 67 2.52 20.86 -4.20
N ARG A 68 3.62 21.50 -4.62
CA ARG A 68 3.45 22.85 -5.18
C ARG A 68 2.88 22.67 -6.58
N ALA A 69 1.54 22.66 -6.67
CA ALA A 69 0.85 22.83 -7.94
C ALA A 69 1.39 24.10 -8.62
N SER A 70 2.16 23.91 -9.68
CA SER A 70 2.56 24.95 -10.64
C SER A 70 1.35 25.35 -11.46
N GLY A 71 0.39 26.01 -10.81
CA GLY A 71 -0.79 26.62 -11.42
C GLY A 71 -0.81 28.10 -11.04
N GLN A 72 -0.16 28.91 -11.88
CA GLN A 72 -0.26 30.36 -11.81
C GLN A 72 -1.68 30.75 -12.19
N LEU A 73 -2.57 30.96 -11.20
CA LEU A 73 -3.89 31.53 -11.43
C LEU A 73 -4.02 32.85 -10.67
N GLY A 74 -4.44 33.84 -11.43
CA GLY A 74 -4.40 35.26 -11.13
C GLY A 74 -5.18 35.66 -9.88
N SER A 75 -4.81 36.84 -9.41
CA SER A 75 -5.44 37.60 -8.36
C SER A 75 -6.95 37.70 -8.55
N ASP A 76 -7.73 37.05 -7.69
CA ASP A 76 -8.95 37.66 -7.17
C ASP A 76 -9.20 37.22 -5.72
N SER A 77 -9.63 38.21 -4.95
CA SER A 77 -9.34 38.35 -3.53
C SER A 77 -10.53 37.94 -2.67
N ARG A 78 -10.24 37.19 -1.60
CA ARG A 78 -11.05 36.96 -0.37
C ARG A 78 -11.87 35.67 -0.23
N SER A 79 -11.87 34.75 -1.18
CA SER A 79 -12.44 33.39 -0.99
C SER A 79 -11.38 32.28 -0.90
N SER A 80 -10.15 32.56 -1.32
CA SER A 80 -9.08 31.54 -1.46
C SER A 80 -8.10 31.50 -0.28
N ALA A 81 -8.29 32.34 0.76
CA ALA A 81 -7.37 32.44 1.88
C ALA A 81 -7.69 31.49 3.05
N THR A 82 -8.93 31.01 3.18
CA THR A 82 -9.32 30.04 4.21
C THR A 82 -9.03 28.58 3.81
N LEU A 83 -8.77 28.32 2.52
CA LEU A 83 -8.38 27.01 1.99
C LEU A 83 -6.87 26.83 1.81
N ARG A 84 -6.06 27.82 2.18
CA ARG A 84 -4.58 27.78 2.05
C ARG A 84 -3.84 27.42 3.35
N THR A 85 -4.58 27.28 4.45
CA THR A 85 -4.06 26.92 5.78
C THR A 85 -4.69 25.66 6.36
N ALA A 86 -5.40 24.85 5.56
CA ALA A 86 -5.32 23.40 5.75
C ALA A 86 -3.92 22.96 5.29
N SER A 87 -2.90 23.48 5.96
CA SER A 87 -1.51 23.14 5.70
C SER A 87 -1.41 21.64 5.80
N ALA A 88 -0.87 20.93 4.81
CA ALA A 88 -0.04 19.75 4.99
C ALA A 88 -0.39 18.83 6.20
N ALA A 89 -0.08 19.27 7.42
CA ALA A 89 -0.49 18.70 8.71
C ALA A 89 -2.00 18.44 8.94
N SER A 90 -2.92 19.17 8.30
CA SER A 90 -4.37 19.05 8.46
C SER A 90 -4.99 17.94 7.60
N LEU A 91 -4.28 17.49 6.55
CA LEU A 91 -4.73 16.39 5.67
C LEU A 91 -4.23 15.02 6.15
N VAL A 92 -3.10 15.00 6.88
CA VAL A 92 -2.60 13.81 7.59
C VAL A 92 -3.57 13.38 8.69
N ALA A 93 -4.27 14.33 9.32
CA ALA A 93 -5.28 14.04 10.33
C ALA A 93 -6.64 13.58 9.75
N SER A 94 -6.87 13.73 8.44
CA SER A 94 -8.11 13.33 7.78
C SER A 94 -7.99 12.01 7.02
N GLY A 95 -6.84 11.33 7.12
CA GLY A 95 -6.57 10.06 6.46
C GLY A 95 -6.47 10.11 4.94
N ILE A 96 -6.30 11.28 4.31
CA ILE A 96 -6.19 11.37 2.84
C ILE A 96 -4.72 11.46 2.45
N ILE A 97 -4.23 10.48 1.69
CA ILE A 97 -2.85 10.37 1.24
C ILE A 97 -2.83 10.24 -0.28
N MET A 98 -2.05 11.09 -0.95
CA MET A 98 -1.91 11.08 -2.40
C MET A 98 -0.43 11.07 -2.78
N GLY A 99 -0.05 10.07 -3.58
CA GLY A 99 1.22 9.97 -4.26
C GLY A 99 1.29 10.81 -5.54
N THR A 100 2.24 10.42 -6.38
CA THR A 100 2.74 11.10 -7.56
C THR A 100 2.79 10.15 -8.74
N GLU A 101 3.30 10.60 -9.88
CA GLU A 101 3.54 9.73 -11.04
C GLU A 101 4.89 8.98 -10.94
N LYS A 102 5.44 8.84 -9.74
CA LYS A 102 6.72 8.18 -9.45
C LYS A 102 6.54 7.28 -8.24
N ASN A 103 7.44 6.31 -8.12
CA ASN A 103 7.52 5.41 -6.97
C ASN A 103 7.51 6.18 -5.63
N ASP A 104 6.48 5.94 -4.85
CA ASP A 104 6.22 6.56 -3.56
C ASP A 104 6.23 5.53 -2.42
N VAL A 105 6.36 6.05 -1.20
CA VAL A 105 6.14 5.28 0.04
C VAL A 105 5.02 5.97 0.80
N LEU A 106 3.83 5.37 0.73
CA LEU A 106 2.59 5.91 1.29
C LEU A 106 2.20 5.08 2.51
N VAL A 107 2.08 5.76 3.65
CA VAL A 107 1.83 5.11 4.94
C VAL A 107 0.67 5.82 5.62
N GLY A 108 -0.40 5.07 5.84
CA GLY A 108 -1.60 5.43 6.57
C GLY A 108 -1.37 5.75 8.05
N THR A 109 -2.47 6.16 8.66
CA THR A 109 -2.66 6.40 10.08
C THR A 109 -3.16 5.13 10.75
N SER A 110 -3.87 5.23 11.87
CA SER A 110 -4.46 4.06 12.57
C SER A 110 -5.99 4.09 12.48
N GLY A 111 -6.52 4.83 11.52
CA GLY A 111 -7.95 4.96 11.27
C GLY A 111 -8.18 5.07 9.78
N ASN A 112 -9.44 5.05 9.39
CA ASN A 112 -9.84 4.92 7.99
C ASN A 112 -9.20 5.97 7.07
N ASP A 113 -8.32 5.50 6.20
CA ASP A 113 -7.58 6.30 5.25
C ASP A 113 -8.14 6.15 3.83
N THR A 114 -7.83 7.12 2.98
CA THR A 114 -7.98 7.07 1.53
C THR A 114 -6.61 7.35 0.93
N ILE A 115 -6.01 6.32 0.34
CA ILE A 115 -4.65 6.34 -0.18
C ILE A 115 -4.68 6.14 -1.71
N GLN A 116 -4.00 7.01 -2.45
CA GLN A 116 -3.87 6.92 -3.91
C GLN A 116 -2.40 6.98 -4.31
N GLY A 117 -1.86 5.91 -4.90
CA GLY A 117 -0.49 5.84 -5.44
C GLY A 117 -0.30 6.68 -6.70
N LYS A 118 -1.19 6.45 -7.68
CA LYS A 118 -1.25 7.00 -9.04
C LYS A 118 -0.32 6.30 -10.02
N GLY A 119 0.98 6.55 -9.99
CA GLY A 119 1.89 6.03 -11.00
C GLY A 119 3.26 5.74 -10.44
N GLY A 120 3.94 4.73 -10.98
CA GLY A 120 5.22 4.26 -10.46
C GLY A 120 5.03 3.03 -9.57
N ASP A 121 6.13 2.35 -9.23
CA ASP A 121 6.07 1.17 -8.38
C ASP A 121 6.05 1.58 -6.89
N ASP A 122 4.86 1.64 -6.30
CA ASP A 122 4.63 2.19 -4.98
C ASP A 122 4.82 1.16 -3.86
N LEU A 123 4.99 1.64 -2.64
CA LEU A 123 4.78 0.87 -1.41
C LEU A 123 3.67 1.58 -0.62
N ILE A 124 2.54 0.90 -0.44
CA ILE A 124 1.38 1.41 0.27
C ILE A 124 1.12 0.56 1.51
N VAL A 125 0.97 1.22 2.66
CA VAL A 125 0.68 0.59 3.96
C VAL A 125 -0.50 1.31 4.60
N GLY A 126 -1.68 0.68 4.67
CA GLY A 126 -2.89 1.24 5.29
C GLY A 126 -2.81 1.27 6.82
N LYS A 127 -2.49 0.12 7.42
CA LYS A 127 -2.42 -0.17 8.88
C LYS A 127 -3.81 -0.47 9.44
N GLU A 128 -4.19 0.08 10.59
CA GLU A 128 -5.50 -0.18 11.17
C GLU A 128 -6.55 0.77 10.61
N GLY A 129 -7.78 0.30 10.48
CA GLY A 129 -8.90 1.09 9.97
C GLY A 129 -9.49 0.45 8.72
N ASN A 130 -10.67 0.91 8.31
CA ASN A 130 -11.27 0.48 7.06
C ASN A 130 -10.81 1.44 5.97
N ASP A 131 -9.78 1.03 5.24
CA ASP A 131 -9.06 1.88 4.31
C ASP A 131 -9.59 1.74 2.89
N LYS A 132 -9.44 2.81 2.12
CA LYS A 132 -9.63 2.80 0.68
C LYS A 132 -8.30 3.04 -0.01
N ILE A 133 -7.79 2.03 -0.70
CA ILE A 133 -6.47 2.05 -1.32
C ILE A 133 -6.60 1.86 -2.84
N ASP A 134 -5.87 2.68 -3.59
CA ASP A 134 -5.76 2.64 -5.04
C ASP A 134 -4.29 2.77 -5.42
N GLY A 135 -3.66 1.68 -5.90
CA GLY A 135 -2.26 1.65 -6.31
C GLY A 135 -2.02 2.51 -7.55
N GLY A 136 -2.77 2.24 -8.60
CA GLY A 136 -2.79 3.04 -9.82
C GLY A 136 -2.05 2.35 -10.94
N LYS A 137 -0.87 2.83 -11.33
CA LYS A 137 -0.06 2.22 -12.39
C LYS A 137 1.31 1.90 -11.85
N GLY A 138 1.88 0.77 -12.26
CA GLY A 138 3.17 0.30 -11.79
C GLY A 138 2.99 -1.02 -11.07
N ASN A 139 4.10 -1.63 -10.67
CA ASN A 139 4.06 -2.86 -9.88
C ASN A 139 4.06 -2.48 -8.40
N ASP A 140 2.88 -2.40 -7.82
CA ASP A 140 2.68 -1.89 -6.47
C ASP A 140 2.82 -2.99 -5.42
N LEU A 141 3.28 -2.59 -4.24
CA LEU A 141 3.24 -3.43 -3.05
C LEU A 141 2.26 -2.80 -2.06
N ILE A 142 1.12 -3.46 -1.86
CA ILE A 142 0.03 -2.96 -1.03
C ILE A 142 -0.14 -3.86 0.20
N LEU A 143 -0.11 -3.24 1.37
CA LEU A 143 -0.44 -3.85 2.65
C LEU A 143 -1.63 -3.09 3.22
N ALA A 144 -2.83 -3.66 3.14
CA ALA A 144 -4.05 -2.99 3.56
C ALA A 144 -4.07 -2.85 5.09
N GLY A 145 -4.00 -3.98 5.80
CA GLY A 145 -3.73 -4.01 7.23
C GLY A 145 -4.87 -4.62 8.02
N GLU A 146 -5.26 -4.01 9.13
CA GLU A 146 -6.36 -4.53 9.95
C GLU A 146 -7.61 -3.69 9.70
N GLY A 147 -8.71 -4.30 9.27
CA GLY A 147 -9.96 -3.60 9.02
C GLY A 147 -10.77 -4.24 7.90
N HIS A 148 -11.78 -3.53 7.42
CA HIS A 148 -12.51 -3.94 6.22
C HIS A 148 -12.11 -3.04 5.08
N ASP A 149 -11.13 -3.48 4.31
CA ASP A 149 -10.45 -2.63 3.33
C ASP A 149 -11.05 -2.75 1.94
N SER A 150 -10.95 -1.67 1.18
CA SER A 150 -11.29 -1.62 -0.24
C SER A 150 -10.02 -1.30 -1.02
N VAL A 151 -9.45 -2.30 -1.67
CA VAL A 151 -8.16 -2.21 -2.38
C VAL A 151 -8.36 -2.34 -3.89
N LYS A 152 -7.70 -1.47 -4.64
CA LYS A 152 -7.47 -1.60 -6.08
C LYS A 152 -5.96 -1.61 -6.34
N GLY A 153 -5.44 -2.64 -7.01
CA GLY A 153 -4.05 -2.67 -7.48
C GLY A 153 -3.88 -1.70 -8.64
N GLY A 154 -4.48 -2.02 -9.79
CA GLY A 154 -4.55 -1.14 -10.94
C GLY A 154 -3.91 -1.76 -12.18
N ASP A 155 -3.00 -1.03 -12.83
CA ASP A 155 -2.21 -1.52 -13.97
C ASP A 155 -0.81 -1.93 -13.50
N GLY A 156 -0.39 -3.17 -13.74
CA GLY A 156 0.95 -3.66 -13.39
C GLY A 156 0.86 -5.00 -12.65
N ASN A 157 2.00 -5.63 -12.36
CA ASN A 157 2.01 -6.86 -11.60
C ASN A 157 2.08 -6.52 -10.10
N ASP A 158 0.92 -6.46 -9.47
CA ASP A 158 0.79 -6.00 -8.10
C ASP A 158 0.96 -7.12 -7.08
N LYS A 159 1.40 -6.75 -5.89
CA LYS A 159 1.46 -7.64 -4.72
C LYS A 159 0.60 -7.06 -3.61
N ILE A 160 -0.51 -7.72 -3.30
CA ILE A 160 -1.53 -7.22 -2.38
C ILE A 160 -1.68 -8.17 -1.19
N PHE A 161 -1.59 -7.62 0.01
CA PHE A 161 -1.93 -8.30 1.26
C PHE A 161 -3.13 -7.58 1.89
N GLY A 162 -4.29 -8.24 1.98
CA GLY A 162 -5.45 -7.75 2.74
C GLY A 162 -5.17 -7.77 4.24
N GLN A 163 -4.62 -8.89 4.72
CA GLN A 163 -4.21 -9.18 6.09
C GLN A 163 -5.37 -9.53 7.03
N GLY A 164 -6.11 -8.57 7.57
CA GLY A 164 -7.07 -8.83 8.64
C GLY A 164 -8.40 -8.13 8.42
N GLY A 165 -9.49 -8.88 8.53
CA GLY A 165 -10.87 -8.45 8.33
C GLY A 165 -11.38 -8.76 6.92
N ASN A 166 -12.68 -8.56 6.70
CA ASN A 166 -13.33 -8.86 5.42
C ASN A 166 -13.02 -7.79 4.36
N ASP A 167 -12.15 -8.12 3.42
CA ASP A 167 -11.62 -7.20 2.44
C ASP A 167 -12.31 -7.32 1.08
N ARG A 168 -12.26 -6.22 0.32
CA ARG A 168 -12.65 -6.18 -1.10
C ARG A 168 -11.43 -5.79 -1.92
N ILE A 169 -10.88 -6.74 -2.66
CA ILE A 169 -9.64 -6.57 -3.42
C ILE A 169 -9.88 -6.76 -4.91
N GLU A 170 -9.54 -5.75 -5.71
CA GLU A 170 -9.53 -5.81 -7.19
C GLU A 170 -8.08 -5.62 -7.64
N ALA A 171 -7.42 -6.70 -8.09
CA ALA A 171 -6.00 -6.66 -8.43
C ALA A 171 -5.78 -5.86 -9.72
N GLY A 172 -6.47 -6.20 -10.80
CA GLY A 172 -6.61 -5.33 -11.97
C GLY A 172 -6.02 -5.94 -13.25
N ASN A 173 -5.13 -5.21 -13.91
CA ASN A 173 -4.45 -5.67 -15.11
C ASN A 173 -3.00 -6.03 -14.76
N GLY A 174 -2.56 -7.22 -15.08
CA GLY A 174 -1.20 -7.69 -14.81
C GLY A 174 -1.23 -9.11 -14.29
N ASN A 175 -0.05 -9.67 -14.04
CA ASN A 175 0.04 -10.94 -13.34
C ASN A 175 0.20 -10.64 -11.86
N ASP A 176 -0.91 -10.65 -11.15
CA ASP A 176 -0.98 -10.18 -9.77
C ASP A 176 -0.76 -11.30 -8.77
N TRP A 177 -0.33 -10.92 -7.57
CA TRP A 177 -0.26 -11.80 -6.42
C TRP A 177 -1.10 -11.22 -5.28
N VAL A 178 -2.07 -11.98 -4.77
CA VAL A 178 -3.00 -11.52 -3.73
C VAL A 178 -3.10 -12.55 -2.61
N ASP A 179 -3.03 -12.09 -1.36
CA ASP A 179 -3.41 -12.85 -0.16
C ASP A 179 -4.42 -12.04 0.66
N GLY A 180 -5.67 -12.51 0.70
CA GLY A 180 -6.77 -11.89 1.45
C GLY A 180 -6.47 -11.83 2.94
N GLY A 181 -6.05 -12.96 3.52
CA GLY A 181 -5.58 -13.02 4.89
C GLY A 181 -6.61 -13.67 5.80
N ASN A 182 -7.03 -13.00 6.87
CA ASN A 182 -8.12 -13.48 7.72
C ASN A 182 -9.37 -12.66 7.44
N GLY A 183 -10.52 -13.29 7.26
CA GLY A 183 -11.75 -12.58 6.93
C GLY A 183 -12.56 -13.37 5.92
N ASN A 184 -13.77 -12.91 5.65
CA ASN A 184 -14.52 -13.38 4.48
C ASN A 184 -14.27 -12.38 3.35
N ASP A 185 -13.27 -12.67 2.54
CA ASP A 185 -12.72 -11.75 1.56
C ASP A 185 -13.41 -11.89 0.21
N LYS A 186 -13.33 -10.84 -0.60
CA LYS A 186 -13.74 -10.86 -2.00
C LYS A 186 -12.60 -10.38 -2.88
N ILE A 187 -12.09 -11.29 -3.70
CA ILE A 187 -10.91 -11.08 -4.53
C ILE A 187 -11.29 -11.22 -6.00
N TRP A 188 -11.00 -10.19 -6.78
CA TRP A 188 -11.04 -10.23 -8.25
C TRP A 188 -9.60 -10.10 -8.75
N GLY A 189 -9.08 -11.12 -9.45
CA GLY A 189 -7.77 -11.07 -10.11
C GLY A 189 -7.79 -10.07 -11.26
N GLY A 190 -8.62 -10.35 -12.26
CA GLY A 190 -8.86 -9.42 -13.36
C GLY A 190 -8.27 -9.95 -14.66
N ALA A 191 -7.28 -9.28 -15.22
CA ALA A 191 -6.68 -9.68 -16.48
C ALA A 191 -5.19 -9.98 -16.32
N GLY A 192 -4.77 -11.18 -16.70
CA GLY A 192 -3.41 -11.68 -16.57
C GLY A 192 -3.42 -13.03 -15.86
N ASN A 193 -2.24 -13.59 -15.61
CA ASN A 193 -2.13 -14.86 -14.92
C ASN A 193 -1.88 -14.59 -13.43
N ASP A 194 -2.92 -14.70 -12.63
CA ASP A 194 -2.89 -14.26 -11.23
C ASP A 194 -2.62 -15.42 -10.27
N ASP A 195 -2.06 -15.11 -9.10
CA ASP A 195 -1.90 -16.03 -7.97
C ASP A 195 -2.68 -15.47 -6.77
N LEU A 196 -3.83 -16.08 -6.51
CA LEU A 196 -4.86 -15.57 -5.61
C LEU A 196 -5.08 -16.54 -4.45
N LYS A 197 -4.97 -16.01 -3.23
CA LYS A 197 -5.19 -16.75 -1.99
C LYS A 197 -6.24 -16.06 -1.14
N GLY A 198 -7.28 -16.78 -0.73
CA GLY A 198 -8.31 -16.30 0.20
C GLY A 198 -7.74 -16.20 1.61
N GLY A 199 -7.31 -17.33 2.14
CA GLY A 199 -6.67 -17.40 3.45
C GLY A 199 -7.60 -18.08 4.45
N ALA A 200 -8.05 -17.36 5.47
CA ALA A 200 -8.90 -17.91 6.52
C ALA A 200 -10.25 -17.20 6.58
N GLY A 201 -11.32 -17.95 6.36
CA GLY A 201 -12.70 -17.47 6.35
C GLY A 201 -13.42 -18.00 5.11
N ASN A 202 -14.67 -17.61 4.91
CA ASN A 202 -15.43 -18.04 3.72
C ASN A 202 -15.24 -16.99 2.63
N ASP A 203 -14.38 -17.28 1.67
CA ASP A 203 -13.91 -16.33 0.68
C ASP A 203 -14.68 -16.47 -0.65
N TRP A 204 -14.73 -15.37 -1.39
CA TRP A 204 -15.10 -15.39 -2.81
C TRP A 204 -13.90 -14.97 -3.65
N ILE A 205 -13.49 -15.80 -4.61
CA ILE A 205 -12.35 -15.53 -5.47
C ILE A 205 -12.73 -15.75 -6.93
N GLY A 206 -12.51 -14.73 -7.76
CA GLY A 206 -12.61 -14.82 -9.21
C GLY A 206 -11.27 -14.51 -9.87
N GLY A 207 -10.67 -15.48 -10.56
CA GLY A 207 -9.42 -15.32 -11.32
C GLY A 207 -9.57 -14.28 -12.43
N GLY A 208 -10.47 -14.55 -13.37
CA GLY A 208 -10.81 -13.59 -14.43
C GLY A 208 -10.35 -14.10 -15.78
N ALA A 209 -9.45 -13.39 -16.44
CA ALA A 209 -8.93 -13.75 -17.74
C ALA A 209 -7.43 -14.03 -17.66
N GLY A 210 -7.00 -15.22 -18.06
CA GLY A 210 -5.63 -15.69 -17.97
C GLY A 210 -5.60 -17.05 -17.30
N ASN A 211 -4.40 -17.61 -17.15
CA ASN A 211 -4.22 -18.91 -16.49
C ASN A 211 -3.94 -18.65 -15.02
N ASP A 212 -4.95 -18.79 -14.18
CA ASP A 212 -4.89 -18.35 -12.80
C ASP A 212 -4.53 -19.51 -11.84
N VAL A 213 -3.91 -19.17 -10.72
CA VAL A 213 -3.70 -20.05 -9.58
C VAL A 213 -4.55 -19.54 -8.43
N ILE A 214 -5.49 -20.35 -7.96
CA ILE A 214 -6.43 -20.00 -6.90
C ILE A 214 -6.31 -21.00 -5.75
N ASN A 215 -6.19 -20.48 -4.54
CA ASN A 215 -6.25 -21.24 -3.29
C ASN A 215 -7.28 -20.61 -2.35
N GLY A 216 -8.36 -21.32 -2.02
CA GLY A 216 -9.37 -20.82 -1.08
C GLY A 216 -8.80 -20.70 0.33
N GLY A 217 -8.26 -21.80 0.84
CA GLY A 217 -7.57 -21.83 2.13
C GLY A 217 -8.37 -22.59 3.16
N THR A 218 -8.77 -21.94 4.25
CA THR A 218 -9.63 -22.56 5.27
C THR A 218 -10.98 -21.84 5.31
N GLY A 219 -12.08 -22.58 5.23
CA GLY A 219 -13.43 -22.02 5.21
C GLY A 219 -14.24 -22.64 4.08
N ASN A 220 -15.48 -22.20 3.88
CA ASN A 220 -16.30 -22.68 2.78
C ASN A 220 -16.26 -21.64 1.67
N ASP A 221 -15.46 -21.89 0.66
CA ASP A 221 -15.08 -20.88 -0.33
C ASP A 221 -15.90 -21.00 -1.61
N ASP A 222 -16.06 -19.89 -2.33
CA ASP A 222 -16.67 -19.83 -3.67
C ASP A 222 -15.63 -19.35 -4.68
N LEU A 223 -15.12 -20.30 -5.47
CA LEU A 223 -13.94 -20.13 -6.32
C LEU A 223 -14.33 -20.24 -7.80
N GLN A 224 -13.96 -19.23 -8.56
CA GLN A 224 -14.15 -19.19 -10.01
C GLN A 224 -12.82 -18.91 -10.73
N GLY A 225 -12.36 -19.84 -11.56
CA GLY A 225 -11.17 -19.63 -12.40
C GLY A 225 -11.40 -18.54 -13.44
N GLY A 226 -12.36 -18.77 -14.33
CA GLY A 226 -12.74 -17.80 -15.34
C GLY A 226 -12.37 -18.28 -16.73
N ALA A 227 -11.52 -17.56 -17.43
CA ALA A 227 -11.10 -17.88 -18.78
C ALA A 227 -9.60 -18.15 -18.85
N GLY A 228 -9.22 -19.38 -19.17
CA GLY A 228 -7.83 -19.80 -19.27
C GLY A 228 -7.68 -21.22 -18.73
N ASP A 229 -6.46 -21.74 -18.72
CA ASP A 229 -6.18 -23.04 -18.12
C ASP A 229 -5.84 -22.86 -16.64
N ASP A 230 -6.84 -22.96 -15.77
CA ASP A 230 -6.71 -22.57 -14.36
C ASP A 230 -6.24 -23.73 -13.46
N ARG A 231 -5.61 -23.37 -12.34
CA ARG A 231 -5.30 -24.27 -11.22
C ARG A 231 -6.05 -23.79 -9.98
N ILE A 232 -6.96 -24.60 -9.48
CA ILE A 232 -7.81 -24.24 -8.34
C ILE A 232 -7.72 -25.29 -7.24
N GLU A 233 -7.44 -24.85 -6.02
CA GLU A 233 -7.46 -25.65 -4.79
C GLU A 233 -8.45 -25.02 -3.81
N GLY A 234 -9.50 -25.75 -3.42
CA GLY A 234 -10.49 -25.30 -2.43
C GLY A 234 -9.84 -25.13 -1.06
N GLY A 235 -9.42 -26.25 -0.48
CA GLY A 235 -8.65 -26.26 0.75
C GLY A 235 -9.39 -27.02 1.85
N GLU A 236 -9.49 -26.46 3.04
CA GLU A 236 -10.28 -27.05 4.13
C GLU A 236 -11.67 -26.43 4.19
N GLY A 237 -12.73 -27.24 4.11
CA GLY A 237 -14.12 -26.79 4.22
C GLY A 237 -14.96 -27.30 3.05
N ASN A 238 -16.22 -26.86 2.95
CA ASN A 238 -17.08 -27.29 1.84
C ASN A 238 -17.08 -26.21 0.76
N ASP A 239 -16.37 -26.46 -0.32
CA ASP A 239 -16.11 -25.44 -1.32
C ASP A 239 -17.06 -25.52 -2.51
N ARG A 240 -17.22 -24.41 -3.21
CA ARG A 240 -17.90 -24.34 -4.51
C ARG A 240 -16.89 -23.91 -5.54
N ILE A 241 -16.56 -24.81 -6.45
CA ILE A 241 -15.49 -24.56 -7.41
C ILE A 241 -16.00 -24.64 -8.84
N LYS A 242 -15.68 -23.61 -9.63
CA LYS A 242 -15.95 -23.56 -11.05
C LYS A 242 -14.69 -23.13 -11.81
N GLY A 243 -14.12 -24.06 -12.58
CA GLY A 243 -12.98 -23.77 -13.47
C GLY A 243 -13.32 -22.68 -14.47
N GLY A 244 -14.30 -22.93 -15.34
CA GLY A 244 -14.77 -21.93 -16.30
C GLY A 244 -14.52 -22.41 -17.72
N SER A 245 -13.93 -21.57 -18.57
CA SER A 245 -13.55 -21.95 -19.93
C SER A 245 -12.05 -22.21 -19.99
N GLY A 246 -11.66 -23.36 -20.54
CA GLY A 246 -10.27 -23.78 -20.65
C GLY A 246 -10.09 -25.20 -20.16
N SER A 247 -8.83 -25.62 -19.97
CA SER A 247 -8.46 -26.93 -19.46
C SER A 247 -8.00 -26.82 -18.00
N ASP A 248 -8.96 -26.86 -17.08
CA ASP A 248 -8.71 -26.58 -15.67
C ASP A 248 -8.23 -27.80 -14.88
N LYS A 249 -7.45 -27.53 -13.84
CA LYS A 249 -7.08 -28.50 -12.80
C LYS A 249 -7.69 -28.07 -11.47
N ILE A 250 -8.60 -28.89 -10.95
CA ILE A 250 -9.37 -28.57 -9.75
C ILE A 250 -9.13 -29.65 -8.68
N TRP A 251 -8.83 -29.20 -7.47
CA TRP A 251 -8.78 -30.01 -6.26
C TRP A 251 -9.73 -29.40 -5.24
N GLY A 252 -10.80 -30.12 -4.87
CA GLY A 252 -11.73 -29.66 -3.82
C GLY A 252 -11.02 -29.49 -2.47
N GLY A 253 -10.19 -30.48 -2.11
CA GLY A 253 -9.51 -30.48 -0.83
C GLY A 253 -10.27 -31.35 0.16
N ALA A 254 -10.42 -30.87 1.40
CA ALA A 254 -11.05 -31.58 2.48
C ALA A 254 -12.46 -31.03 2.76
N GLY A 255 -13.49 -31.79 2.41
CA GLY A 255 -14.88 -31.43 2.72
C GLY A 255 -15.86 -32.07 1.75
N ASN A 256 -17.02 -31.42 1.56
CA ASN A 256 -18.00 -31.81 0.54
C ASN A 256 -18.09 -30.72 -0.52
N ASP A 257 -17.39 -30.94 -1.64
CA ASP A 257 -17.18 -29.95 -2.71
C ASP A 257 -17.95 -30.30 -4.00
#